data_AF-A0A820CAA1-F1
#
_entry.id   AF-A0A820CAA1-F1
#
_cell.length_a   1.000
_cell.length_b   1.000
_cell.length_c   1.000
_cell.angle_alpha   90.00
_cell.angle_beta   90.00
_cell.angle_gamma   90.00
#
_symmetry.space_group_name_H-M   'P 1'
#
loop_
_entity.id
_entity.type
_entity.pdbx_description
1 polymer ?
#
loop_
_entity_poly.entity_id
_entity_poly.type
_entity_poly.pdbx_seq_one_letter_code
_entity_poly.pdbx_strand_id
1 'polypeptide(L)'
;MAGTYDNEEQRMVDRIKCIAFREARNEGATFINRQWIAQKIHRTTRFVTEWREKSYDECFADYSKSGRKLKLSEASSDIILNASGKQGKSSYIVAKEIAEKQNEYVVRKTIDNYRSREGLKPFHVIPKPLKTETHISNRLWFCDWLKDWTEEDFLHLAPSDEFYVWIVRRPNYQNDRVWAKSIEDIEDDERYREMVKNQVCIGIFGIFTAKKLRWVIKDKGESWTG
;
A
#
# COMPACT_ATOMS: atom_id res chain seq x y z
N MET A 1 41.90 -1.06 -2.01
CA MET A 1 40.48 -0.69 -1.82
C MET A 1 40.38 0.83 -1.86
N ALA A 2 40.09 1.40 -3.03
CA ALA A 2 39.97 2.85 -3.21
C ALA A 2 38.51 3.24 -2.96
N GLY A 3 38.23 3.86 -1.82
CA GLY A 3 36.93 4.44 -1.51
C GLY A 3 36.57 5.49 -2.56
N THR A 4 35.32 5.46 -3.01
CA THR A 4 34.74 6.41 -3.95
C THR A 4 34.78 7.83 -3.36
N TYR A 5 35.81 8.60 -3.68
CA TYR A 5 36.04 10.01 -3.30
C TYR A 5 35.02 11.02 -3.87
N ASP A 6 33.93 10.55 -4.46
CA ASP A 6 32.98 11.38 -5.20
C ASP A 6 31.54 11.17 -4.73
N ASN A 7 31.32 11.33 -3.42
CA ASN A 7 29.98 11.44 -2.84
C ASN A 7 29.55 12.92 -2.73
N GLU A 8 28.25 13.17 -2.58
CA GLU A 8 27.70 14.54 -2.59
C GLU A 8 28.14 15.34 -1.36
N GLU A 9 28.35 14.68 -0.21
CA GLU A 9 28.90 15.31 1.00
C GLU A 9 30.31 15.87 0.74
N GLN A 10 31.20 15.09 0.12
CA GLN A 10 32.55 15.55 -0.23
C GLN A 10 32.48 16.69 -1.24
N ARG A 11 31.56 16.63 -2.22
CA ARG A 11 31.36 17.73 -3.18
C ARG A 11 30.89 18.99 -2.48
N MET A 12 30.00 18.91 -1.50
CA MET A 12 29.57 20.06 -0.70
C MET A 12 30.75 20.68 0.05
N VAL A 13 31.57 19.87 0.73
CA VAL A 13 32.79 20.34 1.40
C VAL A 13 33.74 21.02 0.41
N ASP A 14 33.90 20.46 -0.79
CA ASP A 14 34.78 21.02 -1.82
C ASP A 14 34.23 22.35 -2.38
N ARG A 15 32.91 22.53 -2.49
CA ARG A 15 32.26 23.81 -2.85
C ARG A 15 32.57 24.90 -1.81
N ILE A 16 32.38 24.58 -0.53
CA ILE A 16 32.67 25.48 0.60
C ILE A 16 34.14 25.88 0.61
N LYS A 17 35.06 24.93 0.37
CA LYS A 17 36.50 25.20 0.27
C LYS A 17 36.83 26.15 -0.88
N CYS A 18 36.18 26.02 -2.04
CA CYS A 18 36.40 26.95 -3.17
C CYS A 18 36.10 28.41 -2.78
N ILE A 19 35.03 28.63 -2.02
CA ILE A 19 34.62 29.97 -1.56
C ILE A 19 35.59 30.48 -0.50
N ALA A 20 35.91 29.66 0.51
CA ALA A 20 36.85 30.02 1.56
C ALA A 20 38.25 30.39 1.01
N PHE A 21 38.74 29.64 0.02
CA PHE A 21 40.01 29.95 -0.63
C PHE A 21 39.96 31.21 -1.51
N ARG A 22 38.80 31.54 -2.10
CA ARG A 22 38.62 32.85 -2.76
C ARG A 22 38.70 33.97 -1.73
N GLU A 23 38.04 33.84 -0.60
CA GLU A 23 38.05 34.86 0.46
C GLU A 23 39.44 35.08 1.01
N ALA A 24 40.18 34.01 1.32
CA ALA A 24 41.58 34.11 1.73
C ALA A 24 42.47 34.81 0.68
N ARG A 25 42.22 34.57 -0.62
CA ARG A 25 42.90 35.28 -1.71
C ARG A 25 42.58 36.77 -1.67
N ASN A 26 41.32 37.13 -1.47
CA ASN A 26 40.87 38.53 -1.41
C ASN A 26 41.45 39.26 -0.17
N GLU A 27 41.72 38.52 0.92
CA GLU A 27 42.40 39.02 2.12
C GLU A 27 43.93 39.13 1.98
N GLY A 28 44.50 38.79 0.82
CA GLY A 28 45.91 39.03 0.50
C GLY A 28 46.75 37.78 0.26
N ALA A 29 46.18 36.56 0.32
CA ALA A 29 46.89 35.33 -0.05
C ALA A 29 46.99 35.18 -1.58
N THR A 30 47.80 36.02 -2.22
CA THR A 30 47.89 36.15 -3.69
C THR A 30 48.36 34.89 -4.43
N PHE A 31 49.04 33.97 -3.75
CA PHE A 31 49.46 32.68 -4.31
C PHE A 31 48.28 31.73 -4.61
N ILE A 32 47.12 31.96 -3.99
CA ILE A 32 45.92 31.15 -4.20
C ILE A 32 45.33 31.47 -5.57
N ASN A 33 45.57 30.59 -6.54
CA ASN A 33 45.00 30.66 -7.88
C ASN A 33 44.09 29.45 -8.17
N ARG A 34 43.36 29.48 -9.30
CA ARG A 34 42.40 28.42 -9.66
C ARG A 34 43.05 27.03 -9.72
N GLN A 35 44.29 26.97 -10.22
CA GLN A 35 45.03 25.74 -10.40
C GLN A 35 45.49 25.16 -9.04
N TRP A 36 45.92 26.03 -8.13
CA TRP A 36 46.25 25.66 -6.77
C TRP A 36 45.04 25.11 -6.02
N ILE A 37 43.88 25.78 -6.10
CA ILE A 37 42.64 25.30 -5.47
C ILE A 37 42.26 23.93 -6.03
N ALA A 38 42.25 23.78 -7.36
CA ALA A 38 41.91 22.53 -8.04
C ALA A 38 42.78 21.35 -7.58
N GLN A 39 44.10 21.59 -7.45
CA GLN A 39 45.03 20.59 -6.92
C GLN A 39 44.77 20.27 -5.45
N LYS A 40 44.43 21.26 -4.62
CA LYS A 40 44.19 21.08 -3.17
C LYS A 40 42.91 20.34 -2.84
N ILE A 41 41.85 20.53 -3.62
CA ILE A 41 40.56 19.84 -3.42
C ILE A 41 40.41 18.59 -4.31
N HIS A 42 41.44 18.25 -5.10
CA HIS A 42 41.42 17.15 -6.06
C HIS A 42 40.23 17.21 -7.05
N ARG A 43 39.91 18.41 -7.56
CA ARG A 43 38.85 18.64 -8.56
C ARG A 43 39.39 19.31 -9.82
N THR A 44 38.56 19.36 -10.86
CA THR A 44 38.92 20.04 -12.10
C THR A 44 38.91 21.56 -11.92
N THR A 45 39.71 22.28 -12.71
CA THR A 45 39.71 23.75 -12.74
C THR A 45 38.34 24.31 -13.18
N ARG A 46 37.59 23.55 -13.98
CA ARG A 46 36.21 23.87 -14.35
C ARG A 46 35.30 23.91 -13.12
N PHE A 47 35.36 22.91 -12.24
CA PHE A 47 34.61 22.88 -10.98
C PHE A 47 34.92 24.10 -10.13
N VAL A 48 36.21 24.43 -9.95
CA VAL A 48 36.62 25.62 -9.19
C VAL A 48 36.07 26.91 -9.82
N THR A 49 36.08 27.02 -11.14
CA THR A 49 35.58 28.22 -11.84
C THR A 49 34.08 28.39 -11.65
N GLU A 50 33.32 27.30 -11.68
CA GLU A 50 31.86 27.29 -11.49
C GLU A 50 31.44 27.64 -10.07
N TRP A 51 32.18 27.16 -9.05
CA TRP A 51 31.76 27.26 -7.65
C TRP A 51 32.42 28.39 -6.86
N ARG A 52 33.62 28.84 -7.24
CA ARG A 52 34.33 29.87 -6.46
C ARG A 52 33.61 31.22 -6.42
N GLU A 53 32.82 31.57 -7.44
CA GLU A 53 32.13 32.87 -7.52
C GLU A 53 30.75 32.83 -6.84
N LYS A 54 30.30 31.64 -6.41
CA LYS A 54 29.01 31.47 -5.74
C LYS A 54 29.08 31.91 -4.28
N SER A 55 27.90 32.07 -3.69
CA SER A 55 27.69 32.28 -2.25
C SER A 55 27.68 30.95 -1.48
N TYR A 56 27.83 31.02 -0.15
CA TYR A 56 27.74 29.83 0.69
C TYR A 56 26.36 29.18 0.60
N ASP A 57 25.28 29.96 0.53
CA ASP A 57 23.90 29.45 0.43
C ASP A 57 23.69 28.61 -0.84
N GLU A 58 24.29 29.01 -1.96
CA GLU A 58 24.24 28.26 -3.22
C GLU A 58 25.01 26.92 -3.16
N CYS A 59 25.92 26.73 -2.19
CA CYS A 59 26.58 25.43 -1.99
C CYS A 59 25.63 24.36 -1.46
N PHE A 60 24.59 24.79 -0.73
CA PHE A 60 23.56 23.96 -0.13
C PHE A 60 22.29 23.89 -0.98
N ALA A 61 22.20 24.70 -2.04
CA ALA A 61 21.07 24.66 -2.96
C ALA A 61 21.08 23.33 -3.72
N ASP A 62 20.16 22.43 -3.35
CA ASP A 62 19.80 21.30 -4.19
C ASP A 62 19.11 21.84 -5.44
N TYR A 63 19.89 22.04 -6.50
CA TYR A 63 19.31 22.20 -7.83
C TYR A 63 18.71 20.84 -8.19
N SER A 64 17.43 20.65 -7.83
CA SER A 64 16.66 19.49 -8.24
C SER A 64 16.77 19.40 -9.76
N LYS A 65 17.65 18.53 -10.25
CA LYS A 65 17.77 18.29 -11.68
C LYS A 65 16.40 17.88 -12.14
N SER A 66 15.83 18.62 -13.08
CA SER A 66 14.50 18.39 -13.64
C SER A 66 14.37 16.89 -13.91
N GLY A 67 13.59 16.22 -13.06
CA GLY A 67 13.50 14.77 -13.06
C GLY A 67 12.94 14.26 -14.38
N ARG A 68 13.04 12.95 -14.60
CA ARG A 68 12.37 12.32 -15.74
C ARG A 68 10.88 12.66 -15.68
N LYS A 69 10.32 13.13 -16.81
CA LYS A 69 8.89 13.41 -16.93
C LYS A 69 8.05 12.23 -16.44
N LEU A 70 6.94 12.54 -15.78
CA LEU A 70 5.98 11.53 -15.33
C LEU A 70 5.44 10.76 -16.54
N LYS A 71 5.25 9.44 -16.35
CA LYS A 71 4.73 8.55 -17.40
C LYS A 71 3.21 8.65 -17.58
N LEU A 72 2.51 9.22 -16.60
CA LEU A 72 1.06 9.39 -16.62
C LEU A 72 0.76 10.83 -16.98
N SER A 73 -0.16 11.03 -17.92
CA SER A 73 -0.81 12.32 -18.10
C SER A 73 -1.77 12.61 -16.95
N GLU A 74 -2.20 13.87 -16.85
CA GLU A 74 -3.22 14.30 -15.89
C GLU A 74 -4.53 13.54 -16.12
N ALA A 75 -4.99 13.44 -17.37
CA ALA A 75 -6.18 12.69 -17.73
C ALA A 75 -6.09 11.19 -17.34
N SER A 76 -4.94 10.55 -17.55
CA SER A 76 -4.71 9.17 -17.10
C SER A 76 -4.71 9.05 -15.57
N SER A 77 -4.23 10.08 -14.87
CA SER A 77 -4.25 10.14 -13.40
C SER A 77 -5.68 10.27 -12.86
N ASP A 78 -6.50 11.10 -13.49
CA ASP A 78 -7.93 11.25 -13.16
C ASP A 78 -8.69 9.93 -13.33
N ILE A 79 -8.40 9.16 -14.38
CA ILE A 79 -9.01 7.83 -14.57
C ILE A 79 -8.63 6.91 -13.40
N ILE A 80 -7.39 6.94 -12.93
CA ILE A 80 -6.95 6.11 -11.79
C ILE A 80 -7.66 6.53 -10.49
N LEU A 81 -7.79 7.83 -10.25
CA LEU A 81 -8.45 8.38 -9.06
C LEU A 81 -9.95 8.09 -9.07
N ASN A 82 -10.64 8.31 -10.19
CA ASN A 82 -12.08 8.04 -10.35
C ASN A 82 -12.43 6.54 -10.24
N ALA A 83 -11.45 5.67 -10.46
CA ALA A 83 -11.55 4.22 -10.29
C ALA A 83 -11.25 3.76 -8.86
N SER A 84 -10.79 4.65 -7.98
CA SER A 84 -10.58 4.36 -6.56
C SER A 84 -11.94 4.32 -5.85
N GLY A 85 -12.05 3.51 -4.79
CA GLY A 85 -13.29 3.26 -4.06
C GLY A 85 -14.26 2.27 -4.73
N LYS A 86 -13.99 1.82 -5.96
CA LYS A 86 -14.90 0.96 -6.74
C LYS A 86 -14.41 -0.47 -6.88
N GLN A 87 -15.32 -1.44 -6.82
CA GLN A 87 -15.07 -2.85 -7.15
C GLN A 87 -14.83 -3.04 -8.65
N GLY A 88 -14.19 -4.16 -9.01
CA GLY A 88 -13.95 -4.50 -10.41
C GLY A 88 -12.98 -3.56 -11.14
N LYS A 89 -12.38 -2.58 -10.45
CA LYS A 89 -11.41 -1.63 -11.01
C LYS A 89 -9.97 -1.99 -10.65
N SER A 90 -9.60 -3.23 -11.00
CA SER A 90 -8.22 -3.70 -10.85
C SER A 90 -7.26 -2.84 -11.67
N SER A 91 -5.99 -2.76 -11.26
CA SER A 91 -4.98 -1.95 -11.96
C SER A 91 -4.78 -2.39 -13.43
N TYR A 92 -5.11 -3.64 -13.77
CA TYR A 92 -5.11 -4.10 -15.17
C TYR A 92 -6.31 -3.55 -15.96
N ILE A 93 -7.50 -3.56 -15.36
CA ILE A 93 -8.71 -2.99 -15.97
C ILE A 93 -8.55 -1.49 -16.19
N VAL A 94 -8.00 -0.78 -15.19
CA VAL A 94 -7.70 0.65 -15.31
C VAL A 94 -6.65 0.92 -16.40
N ALA A 95 -5.61 0.08 -16.52
CA ALA A 95 -4.63 0.20 -17.60
C ALA A 95 -5.29 0.06 -18.99
N LYS A 96 -6.21 -0.89 -19.14
CA LYS A 96 -6.96 -1.08 -20.37
C LYS A 96 -7.87 0.12 -20.66
N GLU A 97 -8.56 0.65 -19.64
CA GLU A 97 -9.40 1.84 -19.76
C GLU A 97 -8.60 3.09 -20.18
N ILE A 98 -7.38 3.26 -19.66
CA ILE A 98 -6.47 4.33 -20.08
C ILE A 98 -6.04 4.14 -21.54
N ALA A 99 -5.68 2.92 -21.94
CA ALA A 99 -5.31 2.62 -23.32
C ALA A 99 -6.44 2.89 -24.30
N GLU A 100 -7.69 2.59 -23.92
CA GLU A 100 -8.87 2.83 -24.76
C GLU A 100 -9.27 4.31 -24.82
N LYS A 101 -9.24 5.03 -23.69
CA LYS A 101 -9.73 6.41 -23.61
C LYS A 101 -8.68 7.47 -23.98
N GLN A 102 -7.42 7.24 -23.59
CA GLN A 102 -6.34 8.21 -23.76
C GLN A 102 -5.35 7.80 -24.85
N ASN A 103 -5.52 6.62 -25.45
CA ASN A 103 -4.55 6.04 -26.40
C ASN A 103 -3.12 5.96 -25.80
N GLU A 104 -3.04 5.78 -24.49
CA GLU A 104 -1.79 5.71 -23.72
C GLU A 104 -1.53 4.29 -23.23
N TYR A 105 -0.34 3.76 -23.49
CA TYR A 105 0.05 2.46 -22.95
C TYR A 105 0.70 2.59 -21.56
N VAL A 106 -0.04 2.16 -20.54
CA VAL A 106 0.41 2.19 -19.14
C VAL A 106 0.45 0.77 -18.57
N VAL A 107 1.60 0.38 -18.02
CA VAL A 107 1.72 -0.92 -17.33
C VAL A 107 1.11 -0.88 -15.93
N ARG A 108 0.50 -1.99 -15.50
CA ARG A 108 -0.12 -2.17 -14.17
C ARG A 108 0.71 -1.59 -13.01
N LYS A 109 2.02 -1.86 -13.02
CA LYS A 109 2.92 -1.42 -11.93
C LYS A 109 3.05 0.10 -11.82
N THR A 110 2.86 0.83 -12.93
CA THR A 110 2.86 2.30 -12.90
C THR A 110 1.62 2.82 -12.16
N ILE A 111 0.47 2.18 -12.37
CA ILE A 111 -0.79 2.50 -11.68
C ILE A 111 -0.68 2.15 -10.19
N ASP A 112 -0.13 0.98 -9.85
CA ASP A 112 0.08 0.57 -8.44
C ASP A 112 1.02 1.55 -7.71
N ASN A 113 2.09 2.00 -8.37
CA ASN A 113 3.02 2.99 -7.83
C ASN A 113 2.34 4.36 -7.65
N TYR A 114 1.51 4.77 -8.61
CA TYR A 114 0.76 6.01 -8.52
C TYR A 114 -0.23 5.96 -7.35
N ARG A 115 -1.05 4.91 -7.26
CA ARG A 115 -1.99 4.70 -6.15
C ARG A 115 -1.31 4.73 -4.79
N SER A 116 -0.16 4.06 -4.67
CA SER A 116 0.64 4.07 -3.44
C SER A 116 1.16 5.47 -3.08
N ARG A 117 1.57 6.27 -4.06
CA ARG A 117 2.04 7.66 -3.85
C ARG A 117 0.91 8.58 -3.40
N GLU A 118 -0.30 8.36 -3.92
CA GLU A 118 -1.52 9.06 -3.50
C GLU A 118 -2.07 8.57 -2.13
N GLY A 119 -1.38 7.63 -1.48
CA GLY A 119 -1.75 7.10 -0.17
C GLY A 119 -2.85 6.03 -0.21
N LEU A 120 -3.21 5.54 -1.40
CA LEU A 120 -4.22 4.49 -1.55
C LEU A 120 -3.67 3.11 -1.18
N LYS A 121 -4.48 2.32 -0.49
CA LYS A 121 -4.21 0.96 -0.08
C LYS A 121 -5.25 0.01 -0.67
N PRO A 122 -4.86 -1.24 -0.99
CA PRO A 122 -5.80 -2.25 -1.44
C PRO A 122 -6.54 -2.85 -0.24
N PHE A 123 -7.87 -2.82 -0.29
CA PHE A 123 -8.76 -3.45 0.68
C PHE A 123 -9.49 -4.63 0.03
N HIS A 124 -9.66 -5.70 0.81
CA HIS A 124 -10.40 -6.88 0.37
C HIS A 124 -11.90 -6.67 0.58
N VAL A 125 -12.69 -6.99 -0.45
CA VAL A 125 -14.15 -7.03 -0.36
C VAL A 125 -14.57 -8.17 0.56
N ILE A 126 -15.47 -7.90 1.49
CA ILE A 126 -15.94 -8.87 2.47
C ILE A 126 -17.26 -9.46 1.97
N PRO A 127 -17.37 -10.79 1.81
CA PRO A 127 -18.66 -11.41 1.55
C PRO A 127 -19.55 -11.22 2.78
N LYS A 128 -20.73 -10.62 2.60
CA LYS A 128 -21.71 -10.45 3.67
C LYS A 128 -22.89 -11.37 3.40
N PRO A 129 -23.24 -12.29 4.33
CA PRO A 129 -24.45 -13.06 4.18
C PRO A 129 -25.65 -12.12 4.28
N LEU A 130 -26.67 -12.37 3.46
CA LEU A 130 -27.93 -11.61 3.48
C LEU A 130 -28.53 -11.65 4.89
N LYS A 131 -28.66 -10.50 5.53
CA LYS A 131 -29.33 -10.35 6.83
C LYS A 131 -30.67 -9.67 6.60
N THR A 132 -31.68 -10.46 6.24
CA THR A 132 -33.07 -9.98 6.33
C THR A 132 -33.41 -9.74 7.80
N GLU A 133 -34.44 -8.93 8.06
CA GLU A 133 -34.93 -8.69 9.43
C GLU A 133 -35.25 -10.02 10.13
N THR A 134 -35.86 -10.97 9.42
CA THR A 134 -36.10 -12.34 9.90
C THR A 134 -34.80 -13.07 10.27
N HIS A 135 -33.74 -12.99 9.47
CA HIS A 135 -32.46 -13.60 9.82
C HIS A 135 -31.83 -12.97 11.07
N ILE A 136 -32.00 -11.67 11.27
CA ILE A 136 -31.51 -10.98 12.47
C ILE A 136 -32.28 -11.47 13.70
N SER A 137 -33.62 -11.46 13.63
CA SER A 137 -34.48 -11.91 14.72
C SER A 137 -34.25 -13.37 15.09
N ASN A 138 -34.11 -14.27 14.10
CA ASN A 138 -33.83 -15.69 14.36
C ASN A 138 -32.46 -15.89 15.02
N ARG A 139 -31.43 -15.12 14.62
CA ARG A 139 -30.11 -15.19 15.25
C ARG A 139 -30.14 -14.70 16.69
N LEU A 140 -30.84 -13.61 16.96
CA LEU A 140 -30.99 -13.10 18.33
C LEU A 140 -31.76 -14.09 19.20
N TRP A 141 -32.88 -14.63 18.71
CA TRP A 141 -33.64 -15.67 19.39
C TRP A 141 -32.77 -16.90 19.70
N PHE A 142 -32.00 -17.38 18.72
CA PHE A 142 -31.14 -18.55 18.91
C PHE A 142 -30.04 -18.28 19.94
N CYS A 143 -29.42 -17.09 19.93
CA CYS A 143 -28.45 -16.70 20.95
C CYS A 143 -29.09 -16.62 22.34
N ASP A 144 -30.29 -16.07 22.46
CA ASP A 144 -31.00 -15.95 23.74
C ASP A 144 -31.40 -17.33 24.27
N TRP A 145 -31.85 -18.24 23.39
CA TRP A 145 -32.15 -19.62 23.74
C TRP A 145 -30.91 -20.42 24.19
N LEU A 146 -29.76 -20.21 23.55
CA LEU A 146 -28.49 -20.86 23.94
C LEU A 146 -27.86 -20.27 25.21
N LYS A 147 -28.32 -19.10 25.67
CA LYS A 147 -27.71 -18.38 26.80
C LYS A 147 -27.70 -19.21 28.08
N ASP A 148 -28.77 -19.98 28.29
CA ASP A 148 -28.99 -20.78 29.49
C ASP A 148 -28.35 -22.18 29.42
N TRP A 149 -27.72 -22.55 28.31
CA TRP A 149 -27.10 -23.86 28.13
C TRP A 149 -25.88 -24.08 29.01
N THR A 150 -25.79 -25.24 29.64
CA THR A 150 -24.65 -25.67 30.45
C THR A 150 -23.59 -26.38 29.60
N GLU A 151 -22.43 -26.67 30.19
CA GLU A 151 -21.38 -27.47 29.55
C GLU A 151 -21.90 -28.84 29.08
N GLU A 152 -22.74 -29.48 29.89
CA GLU A 152 -23.32 -30.79 29.57
C GLU A 152 -24.24 -30.73 28.35
N ASP A 153 -25.01 -29.64 28.22
CA ASP A 153 -25.89 -29.42 27.06
C ASP A 153 -25.07 -29.30 25.76
N PHE A 154 -23.92 -28.61 25.82
CA PHE A 154 -23.01 -28.50 24.68
C PHE A 154 -22.29 -29.81 24.33
N LEU A 155 -22.01 -30.67 25.30
CA LEU A 155 -21.40 -31.98 25.05
C LEU A 155 -22.34 -32.94 24.32
N HIS A 156 -23.65 -32.78 24.53
CA HIS A 156 -24.67 -33.54 23.80
C HIS A 156 -25.03 -32.96 22.43
N LEU A 157 -24.45 -31.80 22.08
CA LEU A 157 -24.65 -31.20 20.77
C LEU A 157 -23.85 -31.99 19.72
N ALA A 158 -24.56 -32.52 18.71
CA ALA A 158 -23.97 -33.13 17.53
C ALA A 158 -24.19 -32.21 16.32
N PRO A 159 -23.38 -31.14 16.14
CA PRO A 159 -23.52 -30.28 14.99
C PRO A 159 -23.20 -31.07 13.71
N SER A 160 -24.09 -30.96 12.74
CA SER A 160 -23.87 -31.42 11.38
C SER A 160 -23.71 -30.22 10.45
N ASP A 161 -22.80 -30.32 9.49
CA ASP A 161 -22.67 -29.31 8.44
C ASP A 161 -22.37 -29.95 7.08
N GLU A 162 -22.70 -29.24 6.02
CA GLU A 162 -22.37 -29.59 4.65
C GLU A 162 -21.16 -28.77 4.20
N PHE A 163 -20.05 -29.45 3.92
CA PHE A 163 -18.86 -28.82 3.38
C PHE A 163 -18.88 -28.91 1.86
N TYR A 164 -18.89 -27.77 1.19
CA TYR A 164 -18.82 -27.71 -0.26
C TYR A 164 -17.37 -27.66 -0.73
N VAL A 165 -16.93 -28.69 -1.45
CA VAL A 165 -15.68 -28.67 -2.21
C VAL A 165 -15.98 -28.13 -3.61
N TRP A 166 -15.49 -26.93 -3.88
CA TRP A 166 -15.70 -26.24 -5.15
C TRP A 166 -14.95 -26.95 -6.30
N ILE A 167 -15.68 -27.46 -7.29
CA ILE A 167 -15.11 -28.14 -8.47
C ILE A 167 -14.55 -27.11 -9.46
N VAL A 168 -15.14 -25.91 -9.50
CA VAL A 168 -14.75 -24.82 -10.39
C VAL A 168 -14.14 -23.68 -9.58
N ARG A 169 -12.90 -23.34 -9.96
CA ARG A 169 -12.07 -22.15 -9.65
C ARG A 169 -12.45 -21.36 -8.39
N ARG A 170 -11.53 -21.33 -7.41
CA ARG A 170 -11.57 -20.40 -6.26
C ARG A 170 -11.90 -18.97 -6.73
N PRO A 171 -12.71 -18.20 -5.96
CA PRO A 171 -12.93 -16.78 -6.22
C PRO A 171 -11.59 -16.07 -6.46
N ASN A 172 -11.50 -15.26 -7.52
CA ASN A 172 -10.28 -14.53 -7.82
C ASN A 172 -10.17 -13.30 -6.91
N TYR A 173 -9.61 -13.50 -5.71
CA TYR A 173 -9.41 -12.47 -4.68
C TYR A 173 -8.62 -11.23 -5.15
N GLN A 174 -7.95 -11.27 -6.30
CA GLN A 174 -7.29 -10.09 -6.88
C GLN A 174 -8.27 -9.12 -7.55
N ASN A 175 -9.40 -9.62 -8.04
CA ASN A 175 -10.48 -8.78 -8.59
C ASN A 175 -11.35 -8.18 -7.48
N ASP A 176 -11.34 -8.79 -6.29
CA ASP A 176 -12.07 -8.36 -5.10
C ASP A 176 -11.28 -7.33 -4.27
N ARG A 177 -10.50 -6.47 -4.94
CA ARG A 177 -9.71 -5.42 -4.30
C ARG A 177 -10.22 -4.04 -4.68
N VAL A 178 -10.56 -3.26 -3.67
CA VAL A 178 -10.89 -1.85 -3.79
C VAL A 178 -9.71 -1.03 -3.30
N TRP A 179 -9.33 0.02 -4.04
CA TRP A 179 -8.25 0.92 -3.63
C TRP A 179 -8.83 2.17 -3.00
N ALA A 180 -8.49 2.46 -1.74
CA ALA A 180 -8.99 3.63 -1.00
C ALA A 180 -7.94 4.13 -0.02
N LYS A 181 -8.11 5.32 0.57
CA LYS A 181 -7.18 5.85 1.59
C LYS A 181 -7.43 5.18 2.94
N SER A 182 -8.70 5.03 3.31
CA SER A 182 -9.17 4.34 4.51
C SER A 182 -10.30 3.35 4.17
N ILE A 183 -10.71 2.57 5.18
CA ILE A 183 -11.83 1.62 5.03
C ILE A 183 -13.15 2.38 4.98
N GLU A 184 -13.21 3.50 5.70
CA GLU A 184 -14.36 4.37 5.86
C GLU A 184 -14.69 5.12 4.56
N ASP A 185 -13.71 5.27 3.66
CA ASP A 185 -13.88 5.90 2.34
C ASP A 185 -14.49 4.95 1.28
N ILE A 186 -14.77 3.70 1.64
CA ILE A 186 -15.36 2.72 0.72
C ILE A 186 -16.86 2.64 1.00
N GLU A 187 -17.68 2.90 -0.01
CA GLU A 187 -19.13 2.74 0.07
C GLU A 187 -19.49 1.28 0.45
N ASP A 188 -20.54 1.09 1.24
CA ASP A 188 -20.86 -0.23 1.81
C ASP A 188 -21.18 -1.28 0.73
N ASP A 189 -21.81 -0.90 -0.36
CA ASP A 189 -22.07 -1.74 -1.53
C ASP A 189 -20.78 -2.11 -2.30
N GLU A 190 -19.79 -1.23 -2.29
CA GLU A 190 -18.46 -1.48 -2.84
C GLU A 190 -17.54 -2.24 -1.85
N ARG A 191 -17.85 -2.22 -0.56
CA ARG A 191 -17.12 -2.98 0.47
C ARG A 191 -17.64 -4.40 0.63
N TYR A 192 -18.94 -4.61 0.46
CA TYR A 192 -19.60 -5.87 0.71
C TYR A 192 -20.15 -6.48 -0.57
N ARG A 193 -19.90 -7.78 -0.76
CA ARG A 193 -20.47 -8.53 -1.89
C ARG A 193 -21.50 -9.52 -1.40
N GLU A 194 -22.67 -9.50 -2.03
CA GLU A 194 -23.66 -10.55 -1.86
C GLU A 194 -23.17 -11.84 -2.53
N MET A 195 -23.22 -12.94 -1.77
CA MET A 195 -22.86 -14.24 -2.32
C MET A 195 -23.98 -14.77 -3.21
N VAL A 196 -23.65 -15.10 -4.47
CA VAL A 196 -24.59 -15.78 -5.37
C VAL A 196 -24.81 -17.21 -4.86
N LYS A 197 -26.08 -17.53 -4.63
CA LYS A 197 -26.55 -18.65 -3.80
C LYS A 197 -26.19 -20.05 -4.32
N ASN A 198 -25.87 -20.22 -5.61
CA ASN A 198 -25.77 -21.53 -6.24
C ASN A 198 -24.52 -21.65 -7.14
N GLN A 199 -23.45 -22.28 -6.67
CA GLN A 199 -22.30 -22.69 -7.48
C GLN A 199 -22.15 -24.22 -7.46
N VAL A 200 -21.66 -24.80 -8.57
CA VAL A 200 -21.47 -26.27 -8.70
C VAL A 200 -20.38 -26.74 -7.75
N CYS A 201 -20.74 -27.59 -6.80
CA CYS A 201 -19.87 -28.10 -5.74
C CYS A 201 -20.18 -29.56 -5.41
N ILE A 202 -19.21 -30.24 -4.80
CA ILE A 202 -19.43 -31.54 -4.15
C ILE A 202 -19.70 -31.26 -2.67
N GLY A 203 -20.87 -31.67 -2.18
CA GLY A 203 -21.19 -31.61 -0.76
C GLY A 203 -20.63 -32.82 -0.02
N ILE A 204 -19.88 -32.58 1.05
CA ILE A 204 -19.47 -33.59 2.02
C ILE A 204 -20.29 -33.32 3.29
N PHE A 205 -21.08 -34.30 3.72
CA PHE A 205 -21.82 -34.21 4.97
C PHE A 205 -20.99 -34.77 6.12
N GLY A 206 -20.81 -33.97 7.17
CA GLY A 206 -20.08 -34.38 8.37
C GLY A 206 -20.94 -34.14 9.61
N ILE A 207 -20.92 -35.10 10.53
CA ILE A 207 -21.43 -34.92 11.88
C ILE A 207 -20.24 -34.91 12.83
N PHE A 208 -20.17 -33.89 13.67
CA PHE A 208 -19.17 -33.81 14.73
C PHE A 208 -19.86 -34.01 16.06
N THR A 209 -19.18 -34.68 16.98
CA THR A 209 -19.60 -34.76 18.39
C THR A 209 -18.46 -34.23 19.23
N ALA A 210 -18.79 -33.46 20.27
CA ALA A 210 -17.80 -32.91 21.15
C ALA A 210 -17.40 -33.95 22.21
N LYS A 211 -16.14 -34.36 22.23
CA LYS A 211 -15.60 -35.19 23.32
C LYS A 211 -15.25 -34.36 24.57
N LYS A 212 -14.91 -33.08 24.38
CA LYS A 212 -14.53 -32.14 25.43
C LYS A 212 -14.82 -30.72 24.96
N LEU A 213 -15.41 -29.90 25.82
CA LEU A 213 -15.60 -28.47 25.60
C LEU A 213 -14.34 -27.71 26.07
N ARG A 214 -13.80 -26.81 25.23
CA ARG A 214 -12.56 -26.09 25.56
C ARG A 214 -12.78 -24.69 26.13
N TRP A 215 -13.80 -24.00 25.64
CA TRP A 215 -14.21 -22.67 26.08
C TRP A 215 -15.54 -22.33 25.41
N VAL A 216 -16.36 -21.53 26.10
CA VAL A 216 -17.55 -20.85 25.56
C VAL A 216 -17.44 -19.40 26.02
N ILE A 217 -17.92 -18.45 25.24
CA ILE A 217 -17.98 -17.04 25.65
C ILE A 217 -19.45 -16.71 25.85
N LYS A 218 -19.85 -16.55 27.12
CA LYS A 218 -21.18 -16.04 27.49
C LYS A 218 -21.10 -14.55 27.84
N ASP A 219 -22.25 -13.88 27.92
CA ASP A 219 -22.37 -12.47 28.30
C ASP A 219 -21.67 -12.12 29.63
N LYS A 220 -21.51 -13.10 30.52
CA LYS A 220 -20.83 -12.95 31.82
C LYS A 220 -19.33 -13.26 31.80
N GLY A 221 -18.74 -13.55 30.64
CA GLY A 221 -17.33 -13.92 30.52
C GLY A 221 -16.98 -15.28 31.13
N GLU A 222 -17.97 -16.15 31.34
CA GLU A 222 -17.76 -17.51 31.84
C GLU A 222 -16.95 -18.31 30.82
N SER A 223 -15.78 -18.79 31.24
CA SER A 223 -14.94 -19.68 30.45
C SER A 223 -14.75 -21.01 31.19
N TRP A 224 -15.12 -22.12 30.57
CA TRP A 224 -14.87 -23.45 31.12
C TRP A 224 -13.51 -23.96 30.68
N THR A 225 -12.56 -24.02 31.62
CA THR A 225 -11.29 -24.71 31.41
C THR A 225 -11.51 -26.16 31.81
N GLY A 226 -11.93 -27.00 30.86
CA GLY A 226 -12.05 -28.43 31.13
C GLY A 226 -10.73 -29.10 31.46
#